data_AF-A0A8S3FMA6-F1
#
_entry.id   AF-A0A8S3FMA6-F1
#
_cell.length_a   1.000
_cell.length_b   1.000
_cell.length_c   1.000
_cell.angle_alpha   90.00
_cell.angle_beta   90.00
_cell.angle_gamma   90.00
#
_symmetry.space_group_name_H-M   'P 1'
#
loop_
_entity.id
_entity.type
_entity.pdbx_description
1 polymer ?
#
loop_
_entity_poly.entity_id
_entity_poly.type
_entity_poly.pdbx_seq_one_letter_code
_entity_poly.pdbx_strand_id
1 'polypeptide(L)'
;MHIIQLFLLFLLYLKPIYTAIQRLTPISLNEQSSIGTSIYDLSRVYSSSSNLYKFSFLSDSSPHNSFFIIDSLTGRISIKRMIDREELCQTHICNCERCILTLEIIASSQSIDILSLDITIININDNQPIFPISIFHIRLSENTDIGYISSFP
;
A
#
# COMPACT_ATOMS: atom_id res chain seq x y z
N MET A 1 26.59 34.84 32.66
CA MET A 1 25.27 35.13 32.03
C MET A 1 25.32 35.27 30.50
N HIS A 2 26.40 35.77 29.88
CA HIS A 2 26.45 36.02 28.43
C HIS A 2 26.55 34.75 27.53
N ILE A 3 27.19 33.68 28.00
CA ILE A 3 27.39 32.45 27.21
C ILE A 3 26.06 31.72 26.94
N ILE A 4 25.17 31.67 27.94
CA ILE A 4 23.85 31.03 27.81
C ILE A 4 22.99 31.78 26.80
N GLN A 5 23.08 33.12 26.78
CA GLN A 5 22.31 33.95 25.85
C GLN A 5 22.84 33.84 24.41
N LEU A 6 24.15 33.74 24.20
CA LEU A 6 24.71 33.43 22.88
C LEU A 6 24.32 32.02 22.40
N PHE A 7 24.30 31.03 23.30
CA PHE A 7 23.88 29.67 22.97
C PHE A 7 22.40 29.60 22.58
N LEU A 8 21.52 30.30 23.32
CA LEU A 8 20.09 30.40 22.97
C LEU A 8 19.87 31.12 21.64
N LEU A 9 20.64 32.17 21.34
CA LEU A 9 20.60 32.83 20.03
C LEU A 9 21.09 31.87 18.93
N PHE A 10 22.16 31.11 19.15
CA PHE A 10 22.66 30.11 18.20
C PHE A 10 21.63 29.00 17.92
N LEU A 11 20.92 28.52 18.95
CA LEU A 11 19.84 27.55 18.79
C LEU A 11 18.67 28.08 17.95
N LEU A 12 18.39 29.39 17.97
CA LEU A 12 17.38 30.02 17.10
C LEU A 12 17.84 30.15 15.63
N TYR A 13 19.15 30.09 15.36
CA TYR A 13 19.72 30.05 14.00
C TYR A 13 19.89 28.64 13.45
N LEU A 14 19.83 27.61 14.32
CA LEU A 14 19.69 26.23 13.86
C LEU A 14 18.28 26.08 13.30
N LYS A 15 18.14 26.14 11.97
CA LYS A 15 16.91 25.70 11.31
C LYS A 15 16.64 24.27 11.80
N PRO A 16 15.52 24.00 12.48
CA PRO A 16 15.23 22.64 12.89
C PRO A 16 15.11 21.80 11.61
N ILE A 17 15.91 20.74 11.53
CA ILE A 17 15.78 19.74 10.46
C ILE A 17 14.55 18.92 10.81
N TYR A 18 13.37 19.47 10.56
CA TYR A 18 12.14 18.70 10.55
C TYR A 18 12.09 17.97 9.21
N THR A 19 12.56 16.74 9.16
CA THR A 19 12.17 15.82 8.08
C THR A 19 10.75 15.36 8.37
N ALA A 20 9.77 16.19 8.01
CA ALA A 20 8.37 15.77 8.05
C ALA A 20 8.12 14.81 6.89
N ILE A 21 7.53 13.64 7.18
CA ILE A 21 7.07 12.71 6.13
C ILE A 21 5.91 13.39 5.42
N GLN A 22 6.04 13.62 4.11
CA GLN A 22 4.98 14.15 3.29
C GLN A 22 4.07 13.01 2.82
N ARG A 23 2.78 13.08 3.19
CA ARG A 23 1.78 12.12 2.72
C ARG A 23 1.30 12.51 1.33
N LEU A 24 1.40 11.57 0.39
CA LEU A 24 0.87 11.69 -0.95
C LEU A 24 -0.63 11.38 -0.95
N THR A 25 -1.31 11.77 -2.03
CA THR A 25 -2.71 11.43 -2.25
C THR A 25 -2.87 9.92 -2.34
N PRO A 26 -3.69 9.28 -1.49
CA PRO A 26 -3.90 7.84 -1.56
C PRO A 26 -4.59 7.45 -2.86
N ILE A 27 -4.33 6.23 -3.32
CA ILE A 27 -4.92 5.67 -4.53
C ILE A 27 -5.56 4.32 -4.25
N SER A 28 -6.43 3.90 -5.17
CA SER A 28 -7.01 2.56 -5.17
C SER A 28 -6.50 1.78 -6.38
N LEU A 29 -6.19 0.50 -6.18
CA LEU A 29 -5.65 -0.38 -7.21
C LEU A 29 -6.41 -1.71 -7.20
N ASN A 30 -6.84 -2.16 -8.38
CA ASN A 30 -7.43 -3.50 -8.54
C ASN A 30 -6.31 -4.54 -8.42
N GLU A 31 -6.52 -5.61 -7.65
CA GLU A 31 -5.54 -6.69 -7.49
C GLU A 31 -5.10 -7.30 -8.83
N GLN A 32 -6.02 -7.49 -9.77
CA GLN A 32 -5.73 -8.08 -11.10
C GLN A 32 -5.11 -7.09 -12.10
N SER A 33 -4.63 -5.94 -11.64
CA SER A 33 -3.94 -4.98 -12.49
C SER A 33 -2.65 -5.59 -13.06
N SER A 34 -2.44 -5.40 -14.37
CA SER A 34 -1.32 -6.02 -15.07
C SER A 34 0.04 -5.49 -14.62
N ILE A 35 1.04 -6.37 -14.60
CA ILE A 35 2.44 -6.01 -14.36
C ILE A 35 2.88 -4.93 -15.37
N GLY A 36 3.63 -3.94 -14.89
CA GLY A 36 4.08 -2.79 -15.67
C GLY A 36 3.10 -1.63 -15.71
N THR A 37 1.88 -1.79 -15.20
CA THR A 37 0.93 -0.67 -15.08
C THR A 37 1.50 0.42 -14.18
N SER A 38 1.57 1.65 -14.69
CA SER A 38 1.98 2.83 -13.92
C SER A 38 0.83 3.28 -13.02
N ILE A 39 1.08 3.32 -11.72
CA ILE A 39 0.06 3.61 -10.70
C ILE A 39 0.22 4.99 -10.05
N TYR A 40 1.42 5.55 -10.10
CA TYR A 40 1.72 6.87 -9.56
C TYR A 40 2.89 7.51 -10.29
N ASP A 41 2.85 8.83 -10.46
CA ASP A 41 3.90 9.57 -11.15
C ASP A 41 4.35 10.78 -10.32
N LEU A 42 5.51 10.64 -9.67
CA LEU A 42 6.10 11.68 -8.82
C LEU A 42 6.67 12.85 -9.62
N SER A 43 6.89 12.70 -10.93
CA SER A 43 7.35 13.80 -11.77
C SER A 43 6.37 14.97 -11.71
N ARG A 44 5.06 14.75 -11.51
CA ARG A 44 4.11 15.86 -11.41
C ARG A 44 4.34 16.76 -10.19
N VAL A 45 4.93 16.21 -9.13
CA VAL A 45 5.27 16.94 -7.91
C VAL A 45 6.66 17.59 -8.02
N TYR A 46 7.61 16.90 -8.65
CA TYR A 46 9.03 17.30 -8.67
C TYR A 46 9.56 17.86 -10.00
N SER A 47 8.83 17.76 -11.11
CA SER A 47 9.25 18.23 -12.45
C SER A 47 9.34 19.74 -12.59
N SER A 48 8.65 20.49 -11.73
CA SER A 48 8.71 21.95 -11.69
C SER A 48 9.97 22.48 -11.03
N SER A 49 10.74 21.61 -10.36
CA SER A 49 11.99 21.99 -9.71
C SER A 49 13.15 21.99 -10.72
N SER A 50 14.10 22.91 -10.56
CA SER A 50 15.35 22.91 -11.33
C SER A 50 16.33 21.80 -10.90
N ASN A 51 15.97 21.03 -9.86
CA ASN A 51 16.82 20.02 -9.26
C ASN A 51 16.55 18.66 -9.89
N LEU A 52 17.62 17.89 -10.10
CA LEU A 52 17.52 16.49 -10.52
C LEU A 52 17.30 15.63 -9.27
N TYR A 53 16.08 15.14 -9.09
CA TYR A 53 15.73 14.22 -8.02
C TYR A 53 16.01 12.78 -8.42
N LYS A 54 16.52 12.00 -7.46
CA LYS A 54 16.59 10.55 -7.53
C LYS A 54 15.57 9.94 -6.58
N PHE A 55 14.84 8.96 -7.08
CA PHE A 55 13.78 8.29 -6.33
C PHE A 55 14.17 6.86 -5.98
N SER A 56 13.86 6.44 -4.76
CA SER A 56 14.01 5.06 -4.31
C SER A 56 13.01 4.77 -3.19
N PHE A 57 12.77 3.49 -2.89
CA PHE A 57 12.09 3.17 -1.65
C PHE A 57 12.98 3.47 -0.45
N LEU A 58 12.38 3.85 0.68
CA LEU A 58 13.09 4.14 1.92
C LEU A 58 13.71 2.88 2.53
N SER A 59 13.03 1.74 2.40
CA SER A 59 13.49 0.45 2.92
C SER A 59 13.26 -0.67 1.92
N ASP A 60 14.34 -1.32 1.48
CA ASP A 60 14.25 -2.48 0.58
C ASP A 60 13.65 -3.72 1.25
N SER A 61 13.58 -3.75 2.59
CA SER A 61 13.07 -4.90 3.35
C SER A 61 11.56 -4.88 3.58
N SER A 62 10.86 -3.80 3.21
CA SER A 62 9.39 -3.76 3.34
C SER A 62 8.74 -4.77 2.40
N PRO A 63 7.86 -5.67 2.90
CA PRO A 63 7.17 -6.64 2.05
C PRO A 63 6.28 -5.95 1.00
N HIS A 64 5.78 -4.73 1.27
CA HIS A 64 4.97 -3.96 0.33
C HIS A 64 5.76 -3.61 -0.95
N ASN A 65 7.05 -3.35 -0.80
CA ASN A 65 7.91 -2.92 -1.91
C ASN A 65 8.18 -4.07 -2.90
N SER A 66 7.93 -5.32 -2.51
CA SER A 66 8.07 -6.48 -3.41
C SER A 66 7.09 -6.46 -4.59
N PHE A 67 5.96 -5.75 -4.45
CA PHE A 67 4.91 -5.65 -5.46
C PHE A 67 5.11 -4.51 -6.46
N PHE A 68 6.00 -3.56 -6.15
CA PHE A 68 6.16 -2.33 -6.92
C PHE A 68 7.60 -2.12 -7.35
N ILE A 69 7.77 -1.29 -8.36
CA ILE A 69 9.07 -0.76 -8.78
C ILE A 69 8.93 0.74 -9.00
N ILE A 70 9.97 1.48 -8.63
CA ILE A 70 10.07 2.91 -8.89
C ILE A 70 11.22 3.17 -9.85
N ASP A 71 10.94 3.89 -10.92
CA ASP A 71 11.99 4.40 -11.80
C ASP A 71 12.73 5.54 -11.11
N SER A 72 14.04 5.39 -10.94
CA SER A 72 14.83 6.29 -10.10
C SER A 72 15.02 7.68 -10.67
N LEU A 73 14.80 7.88 -11.98
CA LEU A 73 14.98 9.17 -12.65
C LEU A 73 13.65 9.90 -12.86
N THR A 74 12.61 9.15 -13.22
CA THR A 74 11.28 9.70 -13.53
C THR A 74 10.35 9.71 -12.32
N GLY A 75 10.62 8.91 -11.29
CA GLY A 75 9.76 8.77 -10.12
C GLY A 75 8.43 8.08 -10.42
N ARG A 76 8.35 7.35 -11.56
CA ARG A 76 7.17 6.57 -11.93
C ARG A 76 7.14 5.27 -11.16
N ILE A 77 6.03 5.01 -10.47
CA ILE A 77 5.79 3.78 -9.71
C ILE A 77 4.91 2.87 -10.54
N SER A 78 5.35 1.63 -10.73
CA SER A 78 4.64 0.62 -11.52
C SER A 78 4.55 -0.71 -10.81
N ILE A 79 3.59 -1.54 -11.22
CA ILE A 79 3.40 -2.89 -10.68
C ILE A 79 4.55 -3.78 -11.15
N LYS A 80 5.25 -4.42 -10.20
CA LYS A 80 6.36 -5.35 -10.46
C LYS A 80 5.92 -6.81 -10.44
N ARG A 81 4.96 -7.13 -9.58
CA ARG A 81 4.42 -8.47 -9.36
C ARG A 81 2.90 -8.38 -9.33
N MET A 82 2.23 -9.41 -9.87
CA MET A 82 0.77 -9.51 -9.75
C MET A 82 0.37 -9.44 -8.28
N ILE A 83 -0.71 -8.71 -8.01
CA ILE A 83 -1.26 -8.53 -6.67
C ILE A 83 -2.46 -9.46 -6.55
N ASP A 84 -2.53 -10.18 -5.45
CA ASP A 84 -3.65 -11.04 -5.11
C ASP A 84 -4.00 -10.74 -3.66
N ARG A 85 -5.19 -10.21 -3.41
CA ARG A 85 -5.57 -9.74 -2.06
C ARG A 85 -5.71 -10.92 -1.11
N GLU A 86 -6.11 -12.08 -1.60
CA GLU A 86 -6.16 -13.33 -0.85
C GLU A 86 -4.75 -13.78 -0.40
N GLU A 87 -3.74 -13.71 -1.28
CA GLU A 87 -2.33 -13.93 -0.91
C GLU A 87 -1.87 -12.93 0.17
N LEU A 88 -2.13 -11.63 -0.03
CA LEU A 88 -1.74 -10.58 0.92
C LEU A 88 -2.35 -10.78 2.31
N CYS A 89 -3.61 -11.20 2.34
CA CYS A 89 -4.36 -11.59 3.52
C CYS A 89 -3.74 -12.78 4.26
N GLN A 90 -3.49 -13.88 3.54
CA GLN A 90 -2.96 -15.12 4.09
C GLN A 90 -1.53 -14.96 4.61
N THR A 91 -0.75 -14.11 3.94
CA THR A 91 0.64 -13.79 4.32
C THR A 91 0.75 -12.67 5.35
N HIS A 92 -0.37 -12.13 5.83
CA HIS A 92 -0.45 -11.01 6.78
C HIS A 92 0.30 -9.74 6.34
N ILE A 93 0.48 -9.56 5.03
CA ILE A 93 1.08 -8.34 4.46
C ILE A 93 0.09 -7.16 4.58
N CYS A 94 -1.22 -7.43 4.48
CA CYS A 94 -2.28 -6.45 4.75
C CYS A 94 -3.45 -7.09 5.53
N ASN A 95 -4.37 -6.26 6.03
CA ASN A 95 -5.63 -6.73 6.64
C ASN A 95 -6.69 -7.00 5.56
N CYS A 96 -7.45 -8.09 5.68
CA CYS A 96 -8.54 -8.45 4.78
C CYS A 96 -9.76 -7.52 4.79
N GLU A 97 -9.97 -6.71 5.83
CA GLU A 97 -11.06 -5.72 5.85
C GLU A 97 -10.69 -4.46 5.06
N ARG A 98 -9.48 -3.95 5.25
CA ARG A 98 -8.92 -2.78 4.57
C ARG A 98 -7.48 -3.11 4.17
N CYS A 99 -7.32 -3.69 2.99
CA CYS A 99 -6.01 -4.07 2.48
C CYS A 99 -5.30 -2.83 1.94
N ILE A 100 -4.38 -2.28 2.73
CA ILE A 100 -3.61 -1.08 2.40
C ILE A 100 -2.13 -1.45 2.34
N LEU A 101 -1.48 -1.14 1.23
CA LEU A 101 -0.04 -1.21 1.07
C LEU A 101 0.53 0.21 1.12
N THR A 102 1.41 0.46 2.08
CA THR A 102 2.08 1.75 2.23
C THR A 102 3.49 1.68 1.67
N LEU A 103 3.80 2.58 0.74
CA LEU A 103 5.15 2.78 0.19
C LEU A 103 5.78 4.02 0.80
N GLU A 104 6.95 3.85 1.39
CA GLU A 104 7.80 4.96 1.83
C GLU A 104 8.88 5.19 0.79
N ILE A 105 8.99 6.42 0.30
CA ILE A 105 9.81 6.78 -0.85
C ILE A 105 10.73 7.92 -0.45
N ILE A 106 11.99 7.83 -0.86
CA ILE A 106 12.97 8.90 -0.78
C ILE A 106 12.96 9.65 -2.11
N ALA A 107 12.84 10.98 -2.06
CA ALA A 107 13.19 11.86 -3.16
C ALA A 107 14.45 12.66 -2.75
N SER A 108 15.58 12.33 -3.37
CA SER A 108 16.90 12.87 -3.00
C SER A 108 17.44 13.80 -4.07
N SER A 109 17.78 15.03 -3.69
CA SER A 109 18.54 15.97 -4.51
C SER A 109 19.57 16.72 -3.64
N GLN A 110 19.45 18.05 -3.50
CA GLN A 110 20.21 18.84 -2.53
C GLN A 110 19.64 18.68 -1.10
N SER A 111 18.38 18.27 -0.99
CA SER A 111 17.72 17.85 0.25
C SER A 111 17.13 16.44 0.09
N ILE A 112 16.78 15.81 1.21
CA ILE A 112 16.09 14.53 1.24
C ILE A 112 14.65 14.79 1.69
N ASP A 113 13.71 14.41 0.84
CA ASP A 113 12.29 14.38 1.18
C ASP A 113 11.85 12.93 1.36
N ILE A 114 11.05 12.68 2.39
CA ILE A 114 10.45 11.36 2.64
C ILE A 114 8.96 11.46 2.35
N LEU A 115 8.49 10.60 1.45
CA LEU A 115 7.11 10.55 0.97
C LEU A 115 6.46 9.25 1.43
N SER A 116 5.16 9.30 1.70
CA SER A 116 4.36 8.12 2.04
C SER A 116 3.14 8.04 1.12
N LEU A 117 3.00 6.92 0.41
CA LEU A 117 1.88 6.63 -0.49
C LEU A 117 1.10 5.43 0.03
N ASP A 118 -0.17 5.65 0.37
CA ASP A 118 -1.10 4.57 0.73
C ASP A 118 -1.87 4.08 -0.52
N ILE A 119 -1.81 2.78 -0.77
CA ILE A 119 -2.46 2.11 -1.90
C ILE A 119 -3.50 1.14 -1.34
N THR A 120 -4.78 1.41 -1.60
CA THR A 120 -5.87 0.51 -1.21
C THR A 120 -6.08 -0.53 -2.29
N ILE A 121 -5.93 -1.81 -1.95
CA ILE A 121 -6.19 -2.92 -2.87
C ILE A 121 -7.69 -3.21 -2.88
N ILE A 122 -8.30 -3.09 -4.06
CA ILE A 122 -9.70 -3.36 -4.31
C ILE A 122 -9.86 -4.82 -4.69
N ASN A 123 -10.66 -5.53 -3.90
CA ASN A 123 -11.04 -6.91 -4.16
C ASN A 123 -11.86 -7.05 -5.43
N ILE A 124 -11.56 -8.06 -6.22
CA ILE A 124 -12.36 -8.56 -7.33
C ILE A 124 -12.94 -9.91 -6.94
N ASN A 125 -14.15 -10.19 -7.41
CA ASN A 125 -14.76 -11.49 -7.20
C ASN A 125 -14.26 -12.48 -8.26
N ASP A 126 -13.00 -12.87 -8.17
CA ASP A 126 -12.35 -13.84 -9.06
C ASP A 126 -12.26 -15.26 -8.45
N ASN A 127 -12.61 -15.40 -7.18
CA ASN A 127 -12.72 -16.67 -6.49
C ASN A 127 -14.13 -17.27 -6.67
N GLN A 128 -14.20 -18.43 -7.32
CA GLN A 128 -15.47 -19.14 -7.46
C GLN A 128 -15.94 -19.70 -6.12
N PRO A 129 -17.27 -19.72 -5.84
CA PRO A 129 -17.77 -20.38 -4.66
C PRO A 129 -17.51 -21.89 -4.75
N ILE A 130 -16.99 -22.47 -3.67
CA ILE A 130 -16.73 -23.91 -3.57
C ILE A 130 -17.62 -24.47 -2.46
N PHE A 131 -18.42 -25.48 -2.80
CA PHE A 131 -19.17 -26.23 -1.79
C PHE A 131 -18.22 -27.06 -0.93
N PRO A 132 -18.39 -27.09 0.40
CA PRO A 132 -17.52 -27.87 1.29
C PRO A 132 -17.64 -29.38 1.07
N ILE A 133 -18.75 -29.83 0.49
CA ILE A 133 -19.06 -31.24 0.23
C ILE A 133 -19.64 -31.35 -1.18
N SER A 134 -19.18 -32.34 -1.95
CA SER A 134 -19.62 -32.56 -3.34
C SER A 134 -20.96 -33.28 -3.45
N ILE A 135 -21.32 -34.09 -2.45
CA ILE A 135 -22.57 -34.85 -2.39
C ILE A 135 -23.12 -34.75 -0.98
N PHE A 136 -24.41 -34.44 -0.87
CA PHE A 136 -25.12 -34.37 0.41
C PHE A 136 -26.33 -35.30 0.38
N HIS A 137 -26.53 -36.03 1.49
CA HIS A 137 -27.64 -36.96 1.65
C HIS A 137 -28.60 -36.43 2.71
N ILE A 138 -29.86 -36.22 2.31
CA ILE A 138 -30.95 -35.81 3.19
C ILE A 138 -31.94 -36.96 3.31
N ARG A 139 -32.46 -37.18 4.52
CA ARG A 139 -33.62 -38.06 4.76
C ARG A 139 -34.74 -37.23 5.34
N LEU A 140 -35.91 -37.29 4.70
CA LEU A 140 -37.12 -36.56 5.10
C LEU A 140 -38.25 -37.55 5.34
N SER A 141 -39.11 -37.25 6.30
CA SER A 141 -40.34 -38.01 6.51
C SER A 141 -41.39 -37.55 5.50
N GLU A 142 -42.27 -38.44 5.06
CA GLU A 142 -43.32 -38.11 4.10
C GLU A 142 -44.34 -37.09 4.65
N ASN A 143 -44.49 -37.04 5.98
CA ASN A 143 -45.36 -36.11 6.68
C ASN A 143 -44.65 -34.82 7.12
N THR A 144 -43.48 -34.52 6.55
CA THR A 144 -42.76 -33.29 6.85
C THR A 144 -43.55 -32.06 6.39
N ASP A 145 -43.71 -31.09 7.30
CA ASP A 145 -44.45 -29.85 7.04
C ASP A 145 -43.80 -28.97 5.97
N ILE A 146 -44.63 -28.17 5.31
CA ILE A 146 -44.16 -27.14 4.38
C ILE A 146 -43.31 -26.12 5.14
N GLY A 147 -42.12 -25.83 4.60
CA GLY A 147 -41.16 -24.90 5.21
C GLY A 147 -40.20 -25.55 6.20
N TYR A 148 -40.22 -26.88 6.34
CA TYR A 148 -39.22 -27.59 7.12
C TYR A 148 -37.79 -27.33 6.59
N ILE A 149 -36.92 -26.86 7.47
CA ILE A 149 -35.50 -26.61 7.19
C ILE A 149 -34.71 -27.82 7.68
N SER A 150 -34.15 -28.59 6.74
CA SER A 150 -33.15 -29.60 7.08
C SER A 150 -31.80 -28.92 7.35
N SER A 151 -31.18 -29.23 8.49
CA SER A 151 -29.88 -28.66 8.85
C SER A 151 -28.77 -29.23 7.98
N PHE A 152 -27.96 -28.34 7.41
CA PHE A 152 -26.61 -28.69 6.98
C PHE A 152 -25.74 -28.96 8.24
N PRO A 153 -24.83 -29.94 8.22
CA PRO A 153 -23.67 -29.89 9.10
C PRO A 153 -22.78 -28.70 8.76
#